data_AF-A0A968JDM1-F1
#
_entry.id   AF-A0A968JDM1-F1
#
_cell.length_a   1.000
_cell.length_b   1.000
_cell.length_c   1.000
_cell.angle_alpha   90.00
_cell.angle_beta   90.00
_cell.angle_gamma   90.00
#
_symmetry.space_group_name_H-M   'P 1'
#
loop_
_entity.id
_entity.type
_entity.pdbx_description
1 polymer ?
#
loop_
_entity_poly.entity_id
_entity_poly.type
_entity_poly.pdbx_seq_one_letter_code
_entity_poly.pdbx_strand_id
1 'polypeptide(L)'
;MPNTGLTGHADRQRSYTADILVGTSTVDVGVDFHINLLIFEASDAGTFLQRLGRLGRHTSYTDRDGNPHTFHAFAAYALVPPFIFERLFAAQMPQQSPLLTDGATLTREVLGQHIRTAYPPFAQFQHYASHWGRFQAAKVYATLSTRDARETFATVRQNLKQRYSTLLEASVPKAMHEWDNRIKVGEQLLIDEAQSFRGGSPFDCAVLQQDESGADEVVTYDLFMLLANFQLAWMSQSEFVVAVEQIGINSRPYKRTPPRHVAYFRRLKLLDTFQDVTVVLPPHIAAWGTERFQTAQVLPGLELHCLGHDWLIELNELLGHTNVVALLIGGHHPVDLRRRLRLPGTFRLHQYRFADEGQVDGSIVFGREALLLDSRLRYTKLETPGGGAYLV
;
A
#
# COMPACT_ATOMS: atom_id res chain seq x y z
N MET A 1 6.22 25.66 2.26
CA MET A 1 6.22 24.41 3.05
C MET A 1 5.72 23.28 2.16
N PRO A 2 6.27 22.06 2.26
CA PRO A 2 5.88 20.95 1.39
C PRO A 2 4.44 20.50 1.68
N ASN A 3 3.60 20.38 0.65
CA ASN A 3 2.23 19.86 0.74
C ASN A 3 2.26 18.34 0.63
N THR A 4 2.35 17.69 1.78
CA THR A 4 2.32 16.22 1.88
C THR A 4 1.01 15.78 2.53
N GLY A 5 0.63 14.51 2.35
CA GLY A 5 -0.48 13.91 3.10
C GLY A 5 -0.31 13.91 4.63
N LEU A 6 0.85 14.35 5.12
CA LEU A 6 1.22 14.47 6.53
C LEU A 6 1.19 15.94 7.03
N THR A 7 0.92 16.90 6.15
CA THR A 7 0.71 18.33 6.49
C THR A 7 -0.77 18.62 6.71
N GLY A 8 -1.09 19.51 7.66
CA GLY A 8 -2.46 19.83 8.04
C GLY A 8 -3.18 20.70 7.01
N HIS A 9 -4.40 21.15 7.35
CA HIS A 9 -5.27 21.83 6.39
C HIS A 9 -4.83 23.27 6.09
N ALA A 10 -4.34 24.05 7.06
CA ALA A 10 -4.00 25.45 6.86
C ALA A 10 -2.61 25.65 6.23
N ASP A 11 -1.66 24.73 6.40
CA ASP A 11 -0.41 24.72 5.62
C ASP A 11 -0.66 24.36 4.16
N ARG A 12 -1.59 23.42 3.91
CA ARG A 12 -2.08 23.15 2.55
C ARG A 12 -2.72 24.40 1.94
N GLN A 13 -3.52 25.12 2.69
CA GLN A 13 -4.17 26.33 2.20
C GLN A 13 -3.18 27.48 1.94
N ARG A 14 -2.16 27.65 2.79
CA ARG A 14 -1.05 28.59 2.57
C ARG A 14 -0.21 28.21 1.35
N SER A 15 -0.06 26.92 1.06
CA SER A 15 0.66 26.44 -0.13
C SER A 15 0.00 26.86 -1.46
N TYR A 16 -1.29 27.21 -1.46
CA TYR A 16 -2.02 27.63 -2.67
C TYR A 16 -1.67 29.03 -3.17
N THR A 17 -1.04 29.85 -2.32
CA THR A 17 -0.63 31.22 -2.65
C THR A 17 0.90 31.35 -2.69
N ALA A 18 1.61 30.23 -2.80
CA ALA A 18 3.07 30.21 -2.91
C ALA A 18 3.49 30.19 -4.37
N ASP A 19 4.57 30.93 -4.70
CA ASP A 19 5.16 30.93 -6.05
C ASP A 19 5.78 29.57 -6.39
N ILE A 20 6.20 28.82 -5.37
CA ILE A 20 6.73 27.47 -5.50
C ILE A 20 5.95 26.55 -4.57
N LEU A 21 5.32 25.55 -5.18
CA LEU A 21 4.69 24.44 -4.49
C LEU A 21 5.56 23.19 -4.64
N VAL A 22 5.94 22.60 -3.52
CA VAL A 22 6.51 21.26 -3.47
C VAL A 22 5.46 20.36 -2.84
N GLY A 23 5.03 19.30 -3.52
CA GLY A 23 4.05 18.38 -2.97
C GLY A 23 4.27 16.94 -3.39
N THR A 24 3.74 16.01 -2.60
CA THR A 24 3.76 14.58 -2.93
C THR A 24 2.53 14.21 -3.76
N SER A 25 2.24 12.92 -3.94
CA SER A 25 1.07 12.44 -4.70
C SER A 25 -0.28 12.97 -4.20
N THR A 26 -0.34 13.63 -3.02
CA THR A 26 -1.52 14.36 -2.57
C THR A 26 -1.88 15.57 -3.43
N VAL A 27 -0.94 16.10 -4.22
CA VAL A 27 -1.22 17.12 -5.25
C VAL A 27 -2.00 16.52 -6.43
N ASP A 28 -1.93 15.20 -6.64
CA ASP A 28 -2.57 14.51 -7.76
C ASP A 28 -4.10 14.39 -7.59
N VAL A 29 -4.63 14.58 -6.37
CA VAL A 29 -6.06 14.39 -6.05
C VAL A 29 -6.58 15.53 -5.17
N GLY A 30 -7.63 16.22 -5.62
CA GLY A 30 -8.44 17.09 -4.76
C GLY A 30 -8.01 18.56 -4.66
N VAL A 31 -6.97 18.98 -5.37
CA VAL A 31 -6.54 20.40 -5.39
C VAL A 31 -6.24 20.85 -6.82
N ASP A 32 -6.63 22.08 -7.15
CA ASP A 32 -6.38 22.72 -8.43
C ASP A 32 -5.44 23.93 -8.23
N PHE A 33 -4.37 24.00 -9.03
CA PHE A 33 -3.31 24.99 -8.86
C PHE A 33 -3.13 25.80 -10.14
N HIS A 34 -2.88 27.09 -9.99
CA HIS A 34 -2.57 27.99 -11.10
C HIS A 34 -1.06 27.96 -11.34
N ILE A 35 -0.60 27.07 -12.22
CA ILE A 35 0.83 26.84 -12.48
C ILE A 35 1.17 26.95 -13.97
N ASN A 36 2.36 27.44 -14.26
CA ASN A 36 2.97 27.45 -15.60
C ASN A 36 4.28 26.65 -15.72
N LEU A 37 4.81 26.19 -14.58
CA LEU A 37 5.95 25.29 -14.51
C LEU A 37 5.57 24.04 -13.72
N LEU A 38 5.85 22.86 -14.26
CA LEU A 38 5.65 21.59 -13.58
C LEU A 38 6.93 20.75 -13.63
N ILE A 39 7.49 20.43 -12.46
CA ILE A 39 8.57 19.46 -12.33
C ILE A 39 8.00 18.28 -11.56
N PHE A 40 8.06 17.07 -12.14
CA PHE A 40 7.41 15.91 -11.54
C PHE A 40 8.14 14.61 -11.84
N GLU A 41 8.07 13.68 -10.90
CA GLU A 41 8.41 12.27 -11.12
C GLU A 41 7.17 11.47 -11.54
N ALA A 42 7.34 10.35 -12.23
CA ALA A 42 6.24 9.42 -12.48
C ALA A 42 6.71 7.97 -12.52
N SER A 43 6.11 7.15 -11.66
CA SER A 43 6.34 5.70 -11.60
C SER A 43 5.58 4.92 -12.68
N ASP A 44 4.55 5.51 -13.28
CA ASP A 44 3.70 4.88 -14.27
C ASP A 44 3.06 5.89 -15.23
N ALA A 45 2.55 5.39 -16.36
CA ALA A 45 1.89 6.20 -17.38
C ALA A 45 0.64 6.93 -16.89
N GLY A 46 -0.12 6.34 -15.96
CA GLY A 46 -1.32 6.95 -15.41
C GLY A 46 -0.96 8.21 -14.62
N THR A 47 -0.07 8.07 -13.66
CA THR A 47 0.48 9.18 -12.86
C THR A 47 1.14 10.23 -13.74
N PHE A 48 1.93 9.82 -14.74
CA PHE A 48 2.56 10.75 -15.68
C PHE A 48 1.52 11.64 -16.39
N LEU A 49 0.50 11.02 -16.99
CA LEU A 49 -0.50 11.74 -17.78
C LEU A 49 -1.44 12.57 -16.91
N GLN A 50 -1.73 12.10 -15.69
CA GLN A 50 -2.52 12.86 -14.71
C GLN A 50 -1.78 14.10 -14.25
N ARG A 51 -0.49 13.99 -13.89
CA ARG A 51 0.36 15.10 -13.47
C ARG A 51 0.54 16.11 -14.59
N LEU A 52 0.93 15.66 -15.78
CA LEU A 52 1.07 16.55 -16.93
C LEU A 52 -0.24 17.30 -17.25
N GLY A 53 -1.39 16.63 -17.10
CA GLY A 53 -2.71 17.24 -17.27
C GLY A 53 -3.10 18.29 -16.21
N ARG A 54 -2.24 18.59 -15.23
CA ARG A 54 -2.39 19.72 -14.30
C ARG A 54 -1.85 21.02 -14.89
N LEU A 55 -0.88 20.95 -15.79
CA LEU A 55 -0.31 22.12 -16.45
C LEU A 55 -1.29 22.68 -17.49
N GLY A 56 -1.37 24.01 -17.60
CA GLY A 56 -2.16 24.67 -18.64
C GLY A 56 -3.67 24.69 -18.40
N ARG A 57 -4.14 24.38 -17.18
CA ARG A 57 -5.56 24.52 -16.78
C ARG A 57 -5.99 25.96 -16.60
N HIS A 58 -5.04 26.79 -16.18
CA HIS A 58 -5.23 28.21 -15.90
C HIS A 58 -4.23 29.01 -16.72
N THR A 59 -4.66 30.17 -17.18
CA THR A 59 -3.82 31.11 -17.95
C THR A 59 -3.39 32.33 -17.14
N SER A 60 -3.83 32.42 -15.89
CA SER A 60 -3.51 33.54 -14.99
C SER A 60 -3.58 33.11 -13.53
N TYR A 61 -3.07 33.94 -12.63
CA TYR A 61 -3.27 33.82 -11.18
C TYR A 61 -3.34 35.22 -10.55
N THR A 62 -3.76 35.31 -9.30
CA THR A 62 -3.71 36.55 -8.50
C THR A 62 -2.71 36.36 -7.38
N ASP A 63 -1.76 37.30 -7.22
CA ASP A 63 -0.78 37.24 -6.15
C ASP A 63 -1.37 37.64 -4.78
N ARG A 64 -0.54 37.60 -3.73
CA ARG A 64 -0.97 37.91 -2.36
C ARG A 64 -1.36 39.38 -2.16
N ASP A 65 -0.88 40.25 -3.03
CA ASP A 65 -1.15 41.69 -3.03
C ASP A 65 -2.39 42.03 -3.86
N GLY A 66 -3.04 41.03 -4.47
CA GLY A 66 -4.24 41.18 -5.28
C GLY A 66 -3.96 41.54 -6.75
N ASN A 67 -2.71 41.49 -7.21
CA ASN A 67 -2.38 41.80 -8.59
C ASN A 67 -2.59 40.57 -9.49
N PRO A 68 -3.25 40.74 -10.65
CA PRO A 68 -3.41 39.67 -11.62
C PRO A 68 -2.15 39.50 -12.48
N HIS A 69 -1.76 38.25 -12.71
CA HIS A 69 -0.62 37.86 -13.55
C HIS A 69 -1.09 36.87 -14.61
N THR A 70 -0.60 37.02 -15.85
CA THR A 70 -0.92 36.12 -16.97
C THR A 70 0.28 35.23 -17.31
N PHE A 71 0.03 33.97 -17.58
CA PHE A 71 1.03 33.02 -18.03
C PHE A 71 1.19 33.09 -19.56
N HIS A 72 2.42 33.35 -20.01
CA HIS A 72 2.75 33.46 -21.44
C HIS A 72 3.42 32.21 -22.02
N ALA A 73 3.94 31.33 -21.16
CA ALA A 73 4.61 30.10 -21.55
C ALA A 73 4.39 29.03 -20.47
N PHE A 74 4.36 27.78 -20.90
CA PHE A 74 4.19 26.61 -20.04
C PHE A 74 5.34 25.63 -20.26
N ALA A 75 5.91 25.11 -19.18
CA ALA A 75 6.98 24.13 -19.23
C ALA A 75 6.72 22.96 -18.28
N ALA A 76 7.01 21.74 -18.74
CA ALA A 76 6.97 20.54 -17.93
C ALA A 76 8.31 19.80 -18.01
N TYR A 77 8.86 19.43 -16.86
CA TYR A 77 10.06 18.60 -16.74
C TYR A 77 9.67 17.30 -16.02
N ALA A 78 9.65 16.20 -16.77
CA ALA A 78 9.36 14.88 -16.23
C ALA A 78 10.65 14.16 -15.86
N LEU A 79 10.82 13.85 -14.58
CA LEU A 79 11.88 12.98 -14.07
C LEU A 79 11.43 11.54 -14.22
N VAL A 80 12.02 10.82 -15.17
CA VAL A 80 11.68 9.44 -15.48
C VAL A 80 12.88 8.51 -15.26
N PRO A 81 12.66 7.23 -14.91
CA PRO A 81 13.75 6.27 -14.84
C PRO A 81 14.53 6.16 -16.17
N PRO A 82 15.84 5.87 -16.14
CA PRO A 82 16.66 5.78 -17.37
C PRO A 82 16.08 4.86 -18.44
N PHE A 83 15.57 3.69 -18.05
CA PHE A 83 14.96 2.74 -19.00
C PHE A 83 13.69 3.28 -19.68
N ILE A 84 12.95 4.19 -19.03
CA ILE A 84 11.80 4.87 -19.64
C ILE A 84 12.28 5.91 -20.63
N PHE A 85 13.30 6.69 -20.26
CA PHE A 85 13.92 7.65 -21.15
C PHE A 85 14.44 6.97 -22.43
N GLU A 86 15.17 5.85 -22.29
CA GLU A 86 15.63 5.05 -23.42
C GLU A 86 14.48 4.52 -24.28
N ARG A 87 13.39 4.04 -23.68
CA ARG A 87 12.20 3.60 -24.43
C ARG A 87 11.52 4.72 -25.21
N LEU A 88 11.57 5.93 -24.69
CA LEU A 88 10.97 7.09 -25.34
C LEU A 88 11.85 7.61 -26.47
N PHE A 89 13.16 7.75 -26.24
CA PHE A 89 14.06 8.49 -27.15
C PHE A 89 15.04 7.61 -27.93
N ALA A 90 15.18 6.32 -27.61
CA ALA A 90 16.03 5.39 -28.35
C ALA A 90 15.22 4.41 -29.20
N ALA A 91 15.75 4.10 -30.39
CA ALA A 91 15.25 3.03 -31.23
C ALA A 91 15.42 1.68 -30.52
N GLN A 92 14.31 0.98 -30.26
CA GLN A 92 14.34 -0.33 -29.59
C GLN A 92 14.73 -1.46 -30.55
N MET A 93 14.60 -1.24 -31.86
CA MET A 93 15.00 -2.18 -32.91
C MET A 93 15.65 -1.44 -34.08
N PRO A 94 16.53 -2.09 -34.87
CA PRO A 94 17.25 -1.43 -35.97
C PRO A 94 16.38 -0.74 -37.03
N GLN A 95 15.10 -1.13 -37.14
CA GLN A 95 14.14 -0.55 -38.09
C GLN A 95 13.02 0.27 -37.42
N GLN A 96 13.10 0.50 -36.10
CA GLN A 96 12.06 1.20 -35.35
C GLN A 96 12.52 2.62 -35.01
N SER A 97 11.74 3.63 -35.38
CA SER A 97 11.96 5.00 -34.93
C SER A 97 11.68 5.13 -33.42
N PRO A 98 12.38 6.02 -32.70
CA PRO A 98 12.05 6.30 -31.30
C PRO A 98 10.62 6.82 -31.18
N LEU A 99 10.02 6.64 -30.01
CA LEU A 99 8.66 7.12 -29.76
C LEU A 99 8.62 8.66 -29.76
N LEU A 100 9.64 9.31 -29.21
CA LEU A 100 9.78 10.76 -29.14
C LEU A 100 11.06 11.19 -29.84
N THR A 101 10.98 12.35 -30.49
CA THR A 101 12.12 13.05 -31.09
C THR A 101 12.22 14.43 -30.47
N ASP A 102 13.44 14.89 -30.24
CA ASP A 102 13.66 16.23 -29.69
C ASP A 102 13.05 17.32 -30.60
N GLY A 103 12.46 18.34 -29.98
CA GLY A 103 11.74 19.42 -30.68
C GLY A 103 10.42 19.04 -31.37
N ALA A 104 9.98 17.77 -31.29
CA ALA A 104 8.75 17.34 -31.96
C ALA A 104 7.49 17.97 -31.34
N THR A 105 6.56 18.42 -32.19
CA THR A 105 5.22 18.83 -31.78
C THR A 105 4.28 17.64 -31.84
N LEU A 106 3.62 17.33 -30.72
CA LEU A 106 2.75 16.17 -30.58
C LEU A 106 1.39 16.58 -30.04
N THR A 107 0.33 15.88 -30.47
CA THR A 107 -0.97 16.00 -29.82
C THR A 107 -0.98 15.27 -28.48
N ARG A 108 -1.93 15.62 -27.62
CA ARG A 108 -2.12 14.98 -26.32
C ARG A 108 -2.35 13.47 -26.44
N GLU A 109 -3.09 13.05 -27.47
CA GLU A 109 -3.43 11.66 -27.73
C GLU A 109 -2.19 10.85 -28.11
N VAL A 110 -1.35 11.40 -29.00
CA VAL A 110 -0.11 10.75 -29.45
C VAL A 110 0.88 10.65 -28.29
N LEU A 111 1.12 11.74 -27.56
CA LEU A 111 1.96 11.70 -26.37
C LEU A 111 1.43 10.69 -25.35
N GLY A 112 0.10 10.68 -25.12
CA GLY A 112 -0.56 9.72 -24.25
C GLY A 112 -0.27 8.27 -24.63
N GLN A 113 -0.32 7.94 -25.91
CA GLN A 113 -0.02 6.60 -26.41
C GLN A 113 1.46 6.24 -26.27
N HIS A 114 2.36 7.18 -26.54
CA HIS A 114 3.81 6.95 -26.42
C HIS A 114 4.21 6.70 -24.97
N ILE A 115 3.67 7.49 -24.03
CA ILE A 115 3.90 7.29 -22.59
C ILE A 115 3.35 5.93 -22.13
N ARG A 116 2.13 5.55 -22.53
CA ARG A 116 1.58 4.21 -22.20
C ARG A 116 2.38 3.06 -22.79
N THR A 117 2.97 3.26 -23.97
CA THR A 117 3.83 2.26 -24.62
C THR A 117 5.18 2.13 -23.90
N ALA A 118 5.78 3.25 -23.50
CA ALA A 118 7.09 3.26 -22.84
C ALA A 118 7.02 2.68 -21.43
N TYR A 119 5.99 3.04 -20.65
CA TYR A 119 5.79 2.52 -19.30
C TYR A 119 5.20 1.10 -19.36
N PRO A 120 5.90 0.08 -18.82
CA PRO A 120 5.33 -1.25 -18.75
C PRO A 120 4.10 -1.24 -17.81
N PRO A 121 3.05 -2.03 -18.10
CA PRO A 121 1.94 -2.17 -17.17
C PRO A 121 2.43 -2.83 -15.87
N PHE A 122 1.87 -2.39 -14.75
CA PHE A 122 2.04 -3.07 -13.48
C PHE A 122 1.51 -4.50 -13.54
N ALA A 123 1.96 -5.32 -12.59
CA ALA A 123 1.44 -6.66 -12.35
C ALA A 123 -0.10 -6.63 -12.29
N GLN A 124 -0.73 -7.32 -13.23
CA GLN A 124 -2.16 -7.59 -13.16
C GLN A 124 -2.34 -8.85 -12.31
N PHE A 125 -3.03 -8.75 -11.18
CA PHE A 125 -3.34 -9.87 -10.30
C PHE A 125 -4.57 -10.64 -10.80
N GLN A 126 -4.53 -11.09 -12.06
CA GLN A 126 -5.68 -11.63 -12.79
C GLN A 126 -6.30 -12.85 -12.08
N HIS A 127 -5.47 -13.66 -11.43
CA HIS A 127 -5.92 -14.85 -10.70
C HIS A 127 -6.38 -14.57 -9.26
N TYR A 128 -6.31 -13.31 -8.78
CA TYR A 128 -6.77 -12.99 -7.43
C TYR A 128 -8.26 -13.30 -7.26
N ALA A 129 -9.08 -12.94 -8.25
CA ALA A 129 -10.53 -13.17 -8.20
C ALA A 129 -10.87 -14.66 -8.06
N SER A 130 -10.25 -15.51 -8.88
CA SER A 130 -10.49 -16.96 -8.87
C SER A 130 -9.87 -17.67 -7.67
N HIS A 131 -8.78 -17.14 -7.11
CA HIS A 131 -8.05 -17.78 -6.01
C HIS A 131 -8.53 -17.34 -4.63
N TRP A 132 -8.50 -16.03 -4.33
CA TRP A 132 -8.86 -15.47 -3.03
C TRP A 132 -10.22 -14.76 -3.05
N GLY A 133 -10.52 -13.99 -4.10
CA GLY A 133 -11.76 -13.20 -4.22
C GLY A 133 -13.04 -14.05 -4.18
N ARG A 134 -12.95 -15.32 -4.56
CA ARG A 134 -14.07 -16.27 -4.48
C ARG A 134 -14.61 -16.49 -3.07
N PHE A 135 -13.81 -16.27 -2.02
CA PHE A 135 -14.27 -16.42 -0.64
C PHE A 135 -15.25 -15.33 -0.24
N GLN A 136 -15.16 -14.13 -0.83
CA GLN A 136 -16.15 -13.08 -0.61
C GLN A 136 -17.50 -13.44 -1.26
N ALA A 137 -17.47 -13.99 -2.47
CA ALA A 137 -18.68 -14.50 -3.13
C ALA A 137 -19.30 -15.67 -2.36
N ALA A 138 -18.47 -16.58 -1.85
CA ALA A 138 -18.90 -17.68 -1.01
C ALA A 138 -19.59 -17.17 0.27
N LYS A 139 -19.04 -16.15 0.94
CA LYS A 139 -19.64 -15.50 2.11
C LYS A 139 -21.03 -14.93 1.83
N VAL A 140 -21.15 -14.14 0.76
CA VAL A 140 -22.43 -13.53 0.36
C VAL A 140 -23.45 -14.64 0.08
N TYR A 141 -23.06 -15.66 -0.70
CA TYR A 141 -23.96 -16.76 -1.03
C TYR A 141 -24.36 -17.59 0.21
N ALA A 142 -23.42 -17.86 1.12
CA ALA A 142 -23.68 -18.56 2.39
C ALA A 142 -24.64 -17.78 3.29
N THR A 143 -24.44 -16.46 3.40
CA THR A 143 -25.30 -15.56 4.19
C THR A 143 -26.75 -15.60 3.68
N LEU A 144 -26.93 -15.53 2.36
CA LEU A 144 -28.25 -15.65 1.73
C LEU A 144 -28.82 -17.07 1.78
N SER A 145 -28.00 -18.07 2.13
CA SER A 145 -28.41 -19.47 2.26
C SER A 145 -28.84 -19.88 3.66
N THR A 146 -28.80 -18.95 4.62
CA THR A 146 -29.33 -19.15 5.98
C THR A 146 -30.84 -19.39 5.96
N ARG A 147 -31.36 -20.08 6.98
CA ARG A 147 -32.77 -20.49 7.05
C ARG A 147 -33.74 -19.32 6.84
N ASP A 148 -33.44 -18.17 7.45
CA ASP A 148 -34.30 -16.99 7.45
C ASP A 148 -34.25 -16.21 6.12
N ALA A 149 -33.18 -16.36 5.34
CA ALA A 149 -32.96 -15.65 4.09
C ALA A 149 -33.24 -16.50 2.84
N ARG A 150 -33.21 -17.84 2.98
CA ARG A 150 -33.15 -18.78 1.85
C ARG A 150 -34.32 -18.68 0.89
N GLU A 151 -35.55 -18.62 1.42
CA GLU A 151 -36.77 -18.55 0.60
C GLU A 151 -36.92 -17.16 -0.03
N THR A 152 -36.75 -16.11 0.79
CA THR A 152 -36.82 -14.70 0.39
C THR A 152 -35.87 -14.36 -0.77
N PHE A 153 -34.67 -14.95 -0.78
CA PHE A 153 -33.64 -14.65 -1.78
C PHE A 153 -33.40 -15.77 -2.80
N ALA A 154 -34.34 -16.70 -3.00
CA ALA A 154 -34.15 -17.85 -3.89
C ALA A 154 -33.69 -17.46 -5.31
N THR A 155 -34.40 -16.53 -5.96
CA THR A 155 -34.05 -16.05 -7.32
C THR A 155 -32.73 -15.28 -7.35
N VAL A 156 -32.49 -14.44 -6.33
CA VAL A 156 -31.23 -13.67 -6.19
C VAL A 156 -30.05 -14.62 -6.06
N ARG A 157 -30.17 -15.67 -5.25
CA ARG A 157 -29.14 -16.69 -5.08
C ARG A 157 -28.82 -17.43 -6.36
N GLN A 158 -29.83 -17.84 -7.13
CA GLN A 158 -29.60 -18.54 -8.39
C GLN A 158 -28.83 -17.65 -9.38
N ASN A 159 -29.26 -16.39 -9.49
CA ASN A 159 -28.59 -15.40 -10.34
C ASN A 159 -27.15 -15.11 -9.87
N LEU A 160 -26.94 -14.92 -8.56
CA LEU A 160 -25.61 -14.70 -7.99
C LEU A 160 -24.70 -15.89 -8.21
N LYS A 161 -25.18 -17.12 -8.02
CA LYS A 161 -24.41 -18.33 -8.28
C LYS A 161 -23.87 -18.35 -9.70
N GLN A 162 -24.70 -18.03 -10.69
CA GLN A 162 -24.29 -18.01 -12.09
C GLN A 162 -23.30 -16.87 -12.37
N ARG A 163 -23.62 -15.63 -11.94
CA ARG A 163 -22.74 -14.47 -12.14
C ARG A 163 -21.37 -14.64 -11.49
N TYR A 164 -21.32 -15.13 -10.25
CA TYR A 164 -20.07 -15.41 -9.55
C TYR A 164 -19.27 -16.52 -10.22
N SER A 165 -19.93 -17.56 -10.71
CA SER A 165 -19.22 -18.64 -11.41
C SER A 165 -18.56 -18.15 -12.70
N THR A 166 -19.21 -17.25 -13.43
CA THR A 166 -18.63 -16.61 -14.63
C THR A 166 -17.51 -15.64 -14.26
N LEU A 167 -17.73 -14.74 -13.30
CA LEU A 167 -16.76 -13.68 -12.95
C LEU A 167 -15.48 -14.24 -12.32
N LEU A 168 -15.61 -15.24 -11.46
CA LEU A 168 -14.50 -15.79 -10.68
C LEU A 168 -13.85 -16.99 -11.35
N GLU A 169 -14.40 -17.45 -12.48
CA GLU A 169 -13.99 -18.70 -13.14
C GLU A 169 -13.95 -19.89 -12.16
N ALA A 170 -14.81 -19.86 -11.13
CA ALA A 170 -14.77 -20.78 -9.99
C ALA A 170 -16.17 -21.15 -9.52
N SER A 171 -16.36 -22.41 -9.11
CA SER A 171 -17.64 -22.90 -8.59
C SER A 171 -17.88 -22.38 -7.17
N VAL A 172 -18.98 -21.64 -6.96
CA VAL A 172 -19.37 -21.12 -5.64
C VAL A 172 -19.51 -22.24 -4.59
N PRO A 173 -20.18 -23.39 -4.85
CA PRO A 173 -20.19 -24.50 -3.90
C PRO A 173 -18.80 -25.05 -3.56
N LYS A 174 -17.88 -25.13 -4.53
CA LYS A 174 -16.50 -25.56 -4.27
C LYS A 174 -15.76 -24.54 -3.39
N ALA A 175 -15.96 -23.25 -3.65
CA ALA A 175 -15.39 -22.18 -2.83
C ALA A 175 -15.91 -22.20 -1.39
N MET A 176 -17.19 -22.52 -1.16
CA MET A 176 -17.74 -22.72 0.18
C MET A 176 -17.12 -23.94 0.87
N HIS A 177 -17.00 -25.07 0.17
CA HIS A 177 -16.38 -26.26 0.75
C HIS A 177 -14.91 -26.03 1.12
N GLU A 178 -14.15 -25.35 0.26
CA GLU A 178 -12.77 -24.98 0.56
C GLU A 178 -12.68 -23.99 1.72
N TRP A 179 -13.58 -23.00 1.77
CA TRP A 179 -13.67 -22.09 2.90
C TRP A 179 -13.86 -22.86 4.21
N ASP A 180 -14.86 -23.74 4.29
CA ASP A 180 -15.12 -24.55 5.50
C ASP A 180 -13.91 -25.40 5.89
N ASN A 181 -13.21 -26.00 4.91
CA ASN A 181 -12.01 -26.80 5.18
C ASN A 181 -10.86 -25.94 5.71
N ARG A 182 -10.64 -24.75 5.15
CA ARG A 182 -9.62 -23.80 5.61
C ARG A 182 -9.86 -23.35 7.05
N ILE A 183 -11.13 -23.09 7.42
CA ILE A 183 -11.47 -22.78 8.81
C ILE A 183 -11.11 -23.93 9.75
N LYS A 184 -11.44 -25.17 9.36
CA LYS A 184 -11.14 -26.37 10.18
C LYS A 184 -9.66 -26.60 10.41
N VAL A 185 -8.79 -26.17 9.50
CA VAL A 185 -7.33 -26.29 9.63
C VAL A 185 -6.66 -25.04 10.22
N GLY A 186 -7.44 -24.08 10.72
CA GLY A 186 -6.93 -22.90 11.43
C GLY A 186 -6.57 -21.71 10.54
N GLU A 187 -6.94 -21.72 9.25
CA GLU A 187 -6.64 -20.64 8.29
C GLU A 187 -7.70 -19.52 8.29
N GLN A 188 -8.40 -19.30 9.41
CA GLN A 188 -9.46 -18.29 9.51
C GLN A 188 -8.99 -16.89 9.12
N LEU A 189 -7.78 -16.49 9.53
CA LEU A 189 -7.24 -15.17 9.21
C LEU A 189 -7.03 -14.94 7.71
N LEU A 190 -6.64 -15.96 6.95
CA LEU A 190 -6.52 -15.86 5.48
C LEU A 190 -7.88 -15.60 4.84
N ILE A 191 -8.91 -16.28 5.33
CA ILE A 191 -10.28 -16.11 4.86
C ILE A 191 -10.82 -14.72 5.22
N ASP A 192 -10.62 -14.29 6.47
CA ASP A 192 -11.09 -12.98 6.93
C ASP A 192 -10.44 -11.86 6.13
N GLU A 193 -9.14 -11.96 5.85
CA GLU A 193 -8.41 -11.03 5.01
C GLU A 193 -8.95 -11.00 3.58
N ALA A 194 -9.20 -12.18 2.98
CA ALA A 194 -9.77 -12.31 1.63
C ALA A 194 -11.21 -11.75 1.53
N GLN A 195 -11.95 -11.74 2.64
CA GLN A 195 -13.32 -11.20 2.73
C GLN A 195 -13.35 -9.71 3.10
N SER A 196 -12.21 -9.09 3.39
CA SER A 196 -12.16 -7.68 3.76
C SER A 196 -12.46 -6.78 2.54
N PHE A 197 -13.54 -6.00 2.61
CA PHE A 197 -14.05 -5.24 1.45
C PHE A 197 -13.12 -4.09 1.01
N ARG A 198 -12.34 -3.52 1.95
CA ARG A 198 -11.42 -2.40 1.67
C ARG A 198 -9.95 -2.67 2.00
N GLY A 199 -9.62 -3.83 2.57
CA GLY A 199 -8.29 -4.08 3.15
C GLY A 199 -8.06 -3.17 4.37
N GLY A 200 -7.86 -3.77 5.54
CA GLY A 200 -7.27 -3.06 6.68
C GLY A 200 -5.76 -3.32 6.69
N SER A 201 -4.96 -2.47 7.32
CA SER A 201 -3.62 -2.92 7.72
C SER A 201 -3.77 -3.68 9.03
N PRO A 202 -3.20 -4.89 9.18
CA PRO A 202 -3.06 -5.51 10.50
C PRO A 202 -2.16 -4.67 11.43
N PHE A 203 -1.48 -3.66 10.88
CA PHE A 203 -0.58 -2.75 11.59
C PHE A 203 -1.13 -1.32 11.71
N ASP A 204 -2.45 -1.13 11.63
CA ASP A 204 -3.06 0.17 11.91
C ASP A 204 -2.79 0.57 13.37
N CYS A 205 -2.21 1.74 13.59
CA CYS A 205 -1.95 2.33 14.90
C CYS A 205 -2.78 3.60 15.08
N ALA A 206 -3.24 3.86 16.31
CA ALA A 206 -3.89 5.10 16.65
C ALA A 206 -2.84 6.08 17.20
N VAL A 207 -2.83 7.31 16.67
CA VAL A 207 -1.83 8.30 16.99
C VAL A 207 -2.49 9.59 17.43
N LEU A 208 -2.06 10.10 18.58
CA LEU A 208 -2.35 11.45 19.03
C LEU A 208 -1.27 12.37 18.45
N GLN A 209 -1.68 13.38 17.69
CA GLN A 209 -0.78 14.37 17.14
C GLN A 209 -1.37 15.76 17.31
N GLN A 210 -0.51 16.77 17.35
CA GLN A 210 -0.96 18.15 17.31
C GLN A 210 -1.23 18.56 15.87
N ASP A 211 -2.39 19.18 15.66
CA ASP A 211 -2.71 19.91 14.45
C ASP A 211 -1.94 21.23 14.40
N GLU A 212 -2.15 21.99 13.32
CA GLU A 212 -1.44 23.26 13.10
C GLU A 212 -1.84 24.38 14.07
N SER A 213 -2.99 24.25 14.73
CA SER A 213 -3.43 25.16 15.79
C SER A 213 -2.82 24.81 17.16
N GLY A 214 -2.07 23.70 17.22
CA GLY A 214 -1.56 23.12 18.46
C GLY A 214 -2.61 22.30 19.21
N ALA A 215 -3.79 22.08 18.63
CA ALA A 215 -4.83 21.25 19.22
C ALA A 215 -4.53 19.78 18.93
N ASP A 216 -4.76 18.93 19.93
CA ASP A 216 -4.58 17.49 19.77
C ASP A 216 -5.70 16.90 18.90
N GLU A 217 -5.32 16.10 17.91
CA GLU A 217 -6.20 15.31 17.06
C GLU A 217 -5.80 13.84 17.08
N VAL A 218 -6.74 12.98 16.67
CA VAL A 218 -6.51 11.53 16.58
C VAL A 218 -6.53 11.09 15.13
N VAL A 219 -5.44 10.46 14.71
CA VAL A 219 -5.27 9.93 13.37
C VAL A 219 -4.91 8.44 13.40
N THR A 220 -5.08 7.76 12.28
CA THR A 220 -4.67 6.36 12.11
C THR A 220 -3.61 6.27 11.02
N TYR A 221 -2.48 5.65 11.35
CA TYR A 221 -1.37 5.42 10.44
C TYR A 221 -0.91 3.98 10.52
N ASP A 222 -0.25 3.51 9.46
CA ASP A 222 0.41 2.22 9.44
C ASP A 222 1.70 2.24 10.27
N LEU A 223 1.93 1.20 11.08
CA LEU A 223 3.08 1.08 11.98
C LEU A 223 4.43 1.25 11.28
N PHE A 224 4.64 0.66 10.10
CA PHE A 224 5.92 0.76 9.40
C PHE A 224 6.17 2.19 8.94
N MET A 225 5.12 2.88 8.49
CA MET A 225 5.22 4.29 8.11
C MET A 225 5.54 5.15 9.34
N LEU A 226 4.93 4.84 10.49
CA LEU A 226 5.20 5.55 11.73
C LEU A 226 6.65 5.44 12.18
N LEU A 227 7.14 4.21 12.34
CA LEU A 227 8.50 3.93 12.80
C LEU A 227 9.57 4.51 11.86
N ALA A 228 9.30 4.50 10.55
CA ALA A 228 10.26 4.99 9.58
C ALA A 228 10.36 6.52 9.49
N ASN A 229 9.33 7.26 9.95
CA ASN A 229 9.23 8.70 9.71
C ASN A 229 9.14 9.56 10.97
N PHE A 230 8.78 9.02 12.13
CA PHE A 230 8.47 9.83 13.31
C PHE A 230 9.23 9.39 14.55
N GLN A 231 9.59 10.37 15.37
CA GLN A 231 9.84 10.13 16.79
C GLN A 231 8.50 10.03 17.51
N LEU A 232 8.31 8.94 18.26
CA LEU A 232 7.05 8.60 18.91
C LEU A 232 7.27 8.34 20.40
N ALA A 233 6.26 8.66 21.20
CA ALA A 233 6.13 8.17 22.56
C ALA A 233 5.09 7.05 22.58
N TRP A 234 5.44 5.93 23.22
CA TRP A 234 4.52 4.83 23.50
C TRP A 234 3.39 5.30 24.41
N MET A 235 2.19 4.77 24.19
CA MET A 235 1.05 4.94 25.08
C MET A 235 0.39 3.58 25.28
N SER A 236 0.05 3.25 26.52
CA SER A 236 -0.90 2.18 26.79
C SER A 236 -2.28 2.53 26.22
N GLN A 237 -3.10 1.52 25.97
CA GLN A 237 -4.48 1.71 25.51
C GLN A 237 -5.28 2.60 26.49
N SER A 238 -5.07 2.44 27.79
CA SER A 238 -5.73 3.25 28.82
C SER A 238 -5.30 4.71 28.79
N GLU A 239 -4.00 4.99 28.66
CA GLU A 239 -3.49 6.37 28.57
C GLU A 239 -4.00 7.06 27.31
N PHE A 240 -4.01 6.34 26.18
CA PHE A 240 -4.54 6.86 24.92
C PHE A 240 -6.03 7.19 25.05
N VAL A 241 -6.82 6.29 25.61
CA VAL A 241 -8.26 6.50 25.84
C VAL A 241 -8.52 7.73 26.71
N VAL A 242 -7.76 7.89 27.80
CA VAL A 242 -7.88 9.07 28.67
C VAL A 242 -7.55 10.35 27.91
N ALA A 243 -6.48 10.36 27.12
CA ALA A 243 -6.10 11.52 26.30
C ALA A 243 -7.18 11.87 25.27
N VAL A 244 -7.76 10.87 24.59
CA VAL A 244 -8.85 11.04 23.62
C VAL A 244 -10.10 11.66 24.27
N GLU A 245 -10.43 11.23 25.49
CA GLU A 245 -11.58 11.77 26.23
C GLU A 245 -11.35 13.22 26.68
N GLN A 246 -10.12 13.57 27.07
CA GLN A 246 -9.75 14.94 27.46
C GLN A 246 -9.93 15.95 26.32
N ILE A 247 -9.73 15.52 25.07
CA ILE A 247 -9.91 16.37 23.88
C ILE A 247 -11.32 16.29 23.30
N GLY A 248 -12.26 15.62 24.00
CA GLY A 248 -13.68 15.57 23.64
C GLY A 248 -14.02 14.61 22.49
N ILE A 249 -13.13 13.70 22.11
CA ILE A 249 -13.37 12.72 21.04
C ILE A 249 -14.02 11.45 21.62
N ASN A 250 -14.92 10.82 20.85
CA ASN A 250 -15.54 9.55 21.25
C ASN A 250 -14.50 8.43 21.38
N SER A 251 -14.25 7.97 22.61
CA SER A 251 -13.24 6.95 22.91
C SER A 251 -13.69 5.51 22.65
N ARG A 252 -14.99 5.26 22.40
CA ARG A 252 -15.53 3.90 22.19
C ARG A 252 -14.76 3.07 21.15
N PRO A 253 -14.31 3.63 19.99
CA PRO A 253 -13.57 2.86 18.99
C PRO A 253 -12.25 2.28 19.52
N TYR A 254 -11.62 2.92 20.50
CA TYR A 254 -10.31 2.58 21.05
C TYR A 254 -10.42 1.70 22.32
N LYS A 255 -11.63 1.46 22.83
CA LYS A 255 -11.90 0.59 23.99
C LYS A 255 -12.25 -0.86 23.60
N ARG A 256 -12.18 -1.21 22.32
CA ARG A 256 -12.64 -2.53 21.84
C ARG A 256 -11.70 -3.65 22.30
N THR A 257 -12.29 -4.81 22.57
CA THR A 257 -11.58 -6.08 22.81
C THR A 257 -12.11 -7.13 21.83
N PRO A 258 -11.26 -7.69 20.94
CA PRO A 258 -9.87 -7.31 20.72
C PRO A 258 -9.74 -5.87 20.17
N PRO A 259 -8.57 -5.22 20.38
CA PRO A 259 -8.29 -3.89 19.84
C PRO A 259 -8.38 -3.89 18.32
N ARG A 260 -8.86 -2.76 17.76
CA ARG A 260 -8.81 -2.55 16.30
C ARG A 260 -7.40 -2.15 15.85
N HIS A 261 -6.69 -1.40 16.69
CA HIS A 261 -5.35 -0.88 16.43
C HIS A 261 -4.32 -1.74 17.15
N VAL A 262 -3.19 -1.99 16.50
CA VAL A 262 -2.11 -2.82 17.04
C VAL A 262 -1.37 -2.11 18.17
N ALA A 263 -1.24 -0.78 18.10
CA ALA A 263 -0.55 0.04 19.09
C ALA A 263 -1.06 1.48 19.12
N TYR A 264 -0.70 2.21 20.18
CA TYR A 264 -1.11 3.58 20.44
C TYR A 264 0.11 4.46 20.69
N PHE A 265 0.15 5.63 20.07
CA PHE A 265 1.30 6.53 20.14
C PHE A 265 0.91 7.99 20.31
N ARG A 266 1.82 8.78 20.88
CA ARG A 266 1.87 10.22 20.69
C ARG A 266 2.99 10.56 19.72
N ARG A 267 2.67 11.31 18.67
CA ARG A 267 3.67 11.84 17.73
C ARG A 267 4.44 12.98 18.41
N LEU A 268 5.77 12.89 18.42
CA LEU A 268 6.63 13.93 18.98
C LEU A 268 7.15 14.84 17.87
N LYS A 269 7.81 14.29 16.85
CA LYS A 269 8.33 15.05 15.71
C LYS A 269 8.57 14.17 14.49
N LEU A 270 8.73 14.78 13.33
CA LEU A 270 9.23 14.13 12.12
C LEU A 270 10.74 13.87 12.28
N LEU A 271 11.23 12.75 11.77
CA LEU A 271 12.65 12.45 11.69
C LEU A 271 13.30 13.20 10.53
N ASP A 272 14.56 13.60 10.71
CA ASP A 272 15.33 14.29 9.65
C ASP A 272 15.69 13.34 8.50
N THR A 273 15.88 12.06 8.82
CA THR A 273 16.18 11.00 7.86
C THR A 273 15.22 9.84 8.06
N PHE A 274 14.74 9.29 6.95
CA PHE A 274 13.97 8.05 6.95
C PHE A 274 14.77 6.92 7.61
N GLN A 275 14.10 6.10 8.42
CA GLN A 275 14.71 4.93 9.03
C GLN A 275 14.26 3.63 8.36
N ASP A 276 15.20 2.71 8.21
CA ASP A 276 14.89 1.34 7.81
C ASP A 276 14.23 0.59 8.97
N VAL A 277 13.11 -0.07 8.65
CA VAL A 277 12.37 -0.95 9.56
C VAL A 277 12.42 -2.36 9.00
N THR A 278 13.11 -3.25 9.72
CA THR A 278 13.28 -4.65 9.33
C THR A 278 12.40 -5.54 10.18
N VAL A 279 11.68 -6.48 9.55
CA VAL A 279 10.93 -7.52 10.26
C VAL A 279 11.91 -8.59 10.74
N VAL A 280 11.82 -8.96 12.01
CA VAL A 280 12.60 -10.06 12.59
C VAL A 280 11.67 -11.23 12.83
N LEU A 281 12.01 -12.38 12.24
CA LEU A 281 11.23 -13.60 12.32
C LEU A 281 11.86 -14.58 13.32
N PRO A 282 11.03 -15.29 14.11
CA PRO A 282 11.53 -16.24 15.08
C PRO A 282 12.21 -17.46 14.41
N PRO A 283 13.21 -18.10 15.07
CA PRO A 283 14.04 -19.14 14.45
C PRO A 283 13.26 -20.36 13.92
N HIS A 284 12.12 -20.70 14.52
CA HIS A 284 11.30 -21.82 14.06
C HIS A 284 10.72 -21.61 12.65
N ILE A 285 10.67 -20.37 12.15
CA ILE A 285 10.25 -20.04 10.79
C ILE A 285 11.39 -20.28 9.80
N ALA A 286 12.65 -20.10 10.21
CA ALA A 286 13.81 -20.43 9.38
C ALA A 286 13.84 -21.92 9.01
N ALA A 287 13.37 -22.78 9.93
CA ALA A 287 13.24 -24.22 9.73
C ALA A 287 12.08 -24.65 8.80
N TRP A 288 11.30 -23.72 8.26
CA TRP A 288 10.20 -24.06 7.35
C TRP A 288 10.69 -24.59 6.00
N GLY A 289 9.93 -25.53 5.45
CA GLY A 289 10.15 -26.04 4.11
C GLY A 289 9.88 -24.99 3.03
N THR A 290 10.52 -25.16 1.88
CA THR A 290 10.43 -24.24 0.73
C THR A 290 9.00 -24.01 0.22
N GLU A 291 8.09 -24.95 0.46
CA GLU A 291 6.68 -24.89 0.10
C GLU A 291 5.91 -23.76 0.81
N ARG A 292 6.41 -23.35 2.00
CA ARG A 292 5.85 -22.23 2.76
C ARG A 292 6.33 -20.87 2.24
N PHE A 293 7.38 -20.84 1.42
CA PHE A 293 7.82 -19.62 0.76
C PHE A 293 7.01 -19.41 -0.52
N GLN A 294 6.77 -18.14 -0.87
CA GLN A 294 5.94 -17.74 -2.02
C GLN A 294 4.51 -18.29 -1.96
N THR A 295 4.00 -18.51 -0.75
CA THR A 295 2.63 -18.93 -0.47
C THR A 295 2.10 -18.06 0.69
N ALA A 296 0.89 -17.51 0.56
CA ALA A 296 0.28 -16.75 1.65
C ALA A 296 -0.12 -17.66 2.81
N GLN A 297 0.21 -17.27 4.02
CA GLN A 297 -0.01 -18.06 5.24
C GLN A 297 -0.23 -17.16 6.46
N VAL A 298 -0.60 -17.78 7.58
CA VAL A 298 -0.65 -17.10 8.89
C VAL A 298 0.73 -17.21 9.54
N LEU A 299 1.34 -16.07 9.81
CA LEU A 299 2.62 -15.95 10.49
C LEU A 299 2.37 -15.88 12.02
N PRO A 300 3.01 -16.74 12.83
CA PRO A 300 2.87 -16.75 14.28
C PRO A 300 3.80 -15.73 14.93
N GLY A 301 3.32 -14.50 15.05
CA GLY A 301 4.09 -13.41 15.63
C GLY A 301 5.25 -12.93 14.76
N LEU A 302 5.74 -11.73 15.09
CA LEU A 302 6.94 -11.14 14.51
C LEU A 302 7.49 -10.09 15.46
N GLU A 303 8.73 -9.71 15.22
CA GLU A 303 9.36 -8.55 15.85
C GLU A 303 9.76 -7.53 14.79
N LEU A 304 10.02 -6.31 15.22
CA LEU A 304 10.54 -5.23 14.39
C LEU A 304 11.87 -4.77 14.96
N HIS A 305 12.76 -4.39 14.05
CA HIS A 305 14.04 -3.78 14.36
C HIS A 305 14.14 -2.42 13.67
N CYS A 306 14.27 -1.37 14.46
CA CYS A 306 14.55 0.02 14.05
C CYS A 306 15.26 0.77 15.19
N LEU A 307 15.81 1.95 14.91
CA LEU A 307 16.62 2.71 15.86
C LEU A 307 15.81 3.83 16.53
N GLY A 308 16.19 4.21 17.76
CA GLY A 308 15.68 5.44 18.38
C GLY A 308 14.34 5.30 19.11
N HIS A 309 13.94 4.08 19.47
CA HIS A 309 12.75 3.81 20.29
C HIS A 309 13.09 2.85 21.43
N ASP A 310 13.24 3.37 22.65
CA ASP A 310 13.55 2.56 23.83
C ASP A 310 12.40 1.61 24.21
N TRP A 311 11.17 1.95 23.82
CA TRP A 311 9.95 1.18 24.04
C TRP A 311 9.69 0.08 22.99
N LEU A 312 10.64 -0.15 22.08
CA LEU A 312 10.48 -1.13 20.99
C LEU A 312 10.24 -2.55 21.53
N ILE A 313 10.74 -2.85 22.73
CA ILE A 313 10.57 -4.13 23.42
C ILE A 313 9.07 -4.40 23.67
N GLU A 314 8.34 -3.43 24.20
CA GLU A 314 6.90 -3.55 24.50
C GLU A 314 6.07 -3.75 23.22
N LEU A 315 6.45 -3.07 22.13
CA LEU A 315 5.83 -3.29 20.82
C LEU A 315 6.11 -4.71 20.31
N ASN A 316 7.35 -5.17 20.42
CA ASN A 316 7.75 -6.51 19.98
C ASN A 316 7.09 -7.62 20.81
N GLU A 317 6.92 -7.42 22.12
CA GLU A 317 6.13 -8.32 22.95
C GLU A 317 4.69 -8.43 22.42
N LEU A 318 4.06 -7.31 22.05
CA LEU A 318 2.71 -7.33 21.49
C LEU A 318 2.66 -8.02 20.11
N LEU A 319 3.60 -7.70 19.22
CA LEU A 319 3.66 -8.28 17.87
C LEU A 319 4.03 -9.76 17.90
N GLY A 320 4.84 -10.21 18.86
CA GLY A 320 5.21 -11.62 19.04
C GLY A 320 4.01 -12.53 19.36
N HIS A 321 2.92 -11.97 19.90
CA HIS A 321 1.67 -12.68 20.15
C HIS A 321 0.60 -12.47 19.07
N THR A 322 0.91 -11.70 18.02
CA THR A 322 -0.07 -11.32 17.00
C THR A 322 0.09 -12.19 15.76
N ASN A 323 -0.97 -12.92 15.41
CA ASN A 323 -1.01 -13.66 14.15
C ASN A 323 -1.39 -12.73 12.99
N VAL A 324 -0.60 -12.75 11.93
CA VAL A 324 -0.84 -11.91 10.74
C VAL A 324 -0.81 -12.73 9.47
N VAL A 325 -1.62 -12.36 8.48
CA VAL A 325 -1.51 -12.91 7.13
C VAL A 325 -0.26 -12.34 6.49
N ALA A 326 0.64 -13.20 6.02
CA ALA A 326 1.89 -12.81 5.39
C ALA A 326 2.30 -13.76 4.25
N LEU A 327 3.24 -13.32 3.43
CA LEU A 327 3.92 -14.14 2.43
C LEU A 327 5.41 -13.80 2.44
N LEU A 328 6.25 -14.84 2.56
CA LEU A 328 7.71 -14.75 2.60
C LEU A 328 8.34 -15.04 1.24
N ILE A 329 9.36 -14.26 0.86
CA ILE A 329 10.14 -14.45 -0.36
C ILE A 329 11.63 -14.36 0.00
N GLY A 330 12.30 -15.50 0.03
CA GLY A 330 13.73 -15.60 0.38
C GLY A 330 14.65 -15.18 -0.77
N GLY A 331 15.77 -14.54 -0.44
CA GLY A 331 16.83 -14.17 -1.38
C GLY A 331 16.52 -12.99 -2.31
N HIS A 332 15.41 -12.27 -2.09
CA HIS A 332 15.06 -11.08 -2.88
C HIS A 332 14.88 -9.87 -1.98
N HIS A 333 15.63 -8.80 -2.24
CA HIS A 333 15.45 -7.52 -1.59
C HIS A 333 14.17 -6.80 -2.11
N PRO A 334 13.43 -6.04 -1.28
CA PRO A 334 12.16 -5.41 -1.67
C PRO A 334 12.21 -4.59 -2.95
N VAL A 335 13.28 -3.82 -3.16
CA VAL A 335 13.45 -2.98 -4.35
C VAL A 335 13.58 -3.83 -5.62
N ASP A 336 14.36 -4.90 -5.56
CA ASP A 336 14.60 -5.79 -6.69
C ASP A 336 13.37 -6.62 -7.00
N LEU A 337 12.70 -7.12 -5.95
CA LEU A 337 11.46 -7.86 -6.08
C LEU A 337 10.34 -7.01 -6.71
N ARG A 338 10.18 -5.76 -6.26
CA ARG A 338 9.22 -4.81 -6.84
C ARG A 338 9.47 -4.63 -8.35
N ARG A 339 10.73 -4.44 -8.75
CA ARG A 339 11.13 -4.29 -10.16
C ARG A 339 10.88 -5.57 -10.96
N ARG A 340 11.36 -6.72 -10.46
CA ARG A 340 11.26 -8.03 -11.12
C ARG A 340 9.81 -8.42 -11.36
N LEU A 341 8.95 -8.21 -10.37
CA LEU A 341 7.53 -8.54 -10.46
C LEU A 341 6.67 -7.42 -11.02
N ARG A 342 7.23 -6.22 -11.26
CA ARG A 342 6.53 -5.01 -11.71
C ARG A 342 5.37 -4.64 -10.79
N LEU A 343 5.61 -4.69 -9.48
CA LEU A 343 4.60 -4.34 -8.48
C LEU A 343 4.40 -2.82 -8.44
N PRO A 344 3.17 -2.34 -8.17
CA PRO A 344 2.90 -0.90 -7.97
C PRO A 344 3.81 -0.28 -6.91
N GLY A 345 4.10 1.02 -7.03
CA GLY A 345 4.90 1.74 -6.03
C GLY A 345 4.28 1.74 -4.62
N THR A 346 2.95 1.72 -4.55
CA THR A 346 2.19 1.62 -3.30
C THR A 346 2.16 0.22 -2.70
N PHE A 347 2.67 -0.80 -3.41
CA PHE A 347 2.72 -2.18 -2.95
C PHE A 347 3.80 -2.31 -1.86
N ARG A 348 3.37 -2.56 -0.61
CA ARG A 348 4.25 -2.54 0.55
C ARG A 348 5.03 -3.84 0.61
N LEU A 349 6.35 -3.70 0.62
CA LEU A 349 7.32 -4.77 0.73
C LEU A 349 8.27 -4.37 1.83
N HIS A 350 8.47 -5.27 2.79
CA HIS A 350 9.37 -5.05 3.91
C HIS A 350 10.53 -6.03 3.80
N GLN A 351 11.70 -5.63 4.29
CA GLN A 351 12.78 -6.57 4.51
C GLN A 351 12.44 -7.45 5.71
N TYR A 352 12.85 -8.72 5.67
CA TYR A 352 12.89 -9.54 6.87
C TYR A 352 14.25 -10.19 7.05
N ARG A 353 14.53 -10.56 8.29
CA ARG A 353 15.62 -11.45 8.69
C ARG A 353 15.18 -12.42 9.76
N PHE A 354 15.91 -13.50 9.96
CA PHE A 354 15.75 -14.38 11.13
C PHE A 354 16.50 -13.82 12.34
N ALA A 355 16.00 -14.08 13.55
CA ALA A 355 16.52 -13.50 14.80
C ALA A 355 18.02 -13.79 15.05
N ASP A 356 18.52 -14.92 14.56
CA ASP A 356 19.92 -15.34 14.71
C ASP A 356 20.83 -14.88 13.55
N GLU A 357 20.24 -14.26 12.52
CA GLU A 357 20.95 -13.85 11.31
C GLU A 357 21.17 -12.32 11.29
N GLY A 358 22.42 -11.91 11.11
CA GLY A 358 22.81 -10.50 11.01
C GLY A 358 22.51 -9.87 9.64
N GLN A 359 22.04 -10.65 8.68
CA GLN A 359 21.83 -10.25 7.29
C GLN A 359 20.35 -10.31 6.91
N VAL A 360 19.97 -9.57 5.85
CA VAL A 360 18.59 -9.57 5.33
C VAL A 360 18.36 -10.83 4.50
N ASP A 361 17.39 -11.64 4.91
CA ASP A 361 17.04 -12.92 4.28
C ASP A 361 16.13 -12.76 3.07
N GLY A 362 15.33 -11.69 3.02
CA GLY A 362 14.51 -11.41 1.85
C GLY A 362 13.40 -10.39 2.07
N SER A 363 12.29 -10.61 1.37
CA SER A 363 11.12 -9.73 1.38
C SER A 363 9.90 -10.40 1.99
N ILE A 364 9.15 -9.64 2.77
CA ILE A 364 7.87 -10.03 3.35
C ILE A 364 6.79 -9.02 2.96
N VAL A 365 5.57 -9.54 2.77
CA VAL A 365 4.35 -8.76 2.50
C VAL A 365 3.24 -9.25 3.41
N PHE A 366 2.28 -8.38 3.72
CA PHE A 366 1.23 -8.66 4.71
C PHE A 366 -0.19 -8.45 4.16
N GLY A 367 -1.16 -9.01 4.87
CA GLY A 367 -2.59 -8.83 4.62
C GLY A 367 -2.98 -9.10 3.17
N ARG A 368 -3.80 -8.22 2.59
CA ARG A 368 -4.27 -8.32 1.21
C ARG A 368 -3.15 -8.35 0.17
N GLU A 369 -2.04 -7.65 0.40
CA GLU A 369 -0.90 -7.64 -0.53
C GLU A 369 -0.24 -9.03 -0.58
N ALA A 370 -0.19 -9.75 0.54
CA ALA A 370 0.23 -11.15 0.57
C ALA A 370 -0.68 -12.03 -0.31
N LEU A 371 -2.00 -11.87 -0.20
CA LEU A 371 -2.96 -12.63 -1.02
C LEU A 371 -2.86 -12.29 -2.52
N LEU A 372 -2.67 -11.01 -2.86
CA LEU A 372 -2.44 -10.57 -4.23
C LEU A 372 -1.17 -11.22 -4.80
N LEU A 373 -0.07 -11.16 -4.05
CA LEU A 373 1.20 -11.70 -4.49
C LEU A 373 1.16 -13.23 -4.61
N ASP A 374 0.51 -13.92 -3.68
CA ASP A 374 0.28 -15.37 -3.72
C ASP A 374 -0.43 -15.79 -5.02
N SER A 375 -1.49 -15.07 -5.40
CA SER A 375 -2.24 -15.35 -6.63
C SER A 375 -1.39 -15.25 -7.90
N ARG A 376 -0.32 -14.43 -7.87
CA ARG A 376 0.64 -14.28 -8.98
C ARG A 376 1.72 -15.35 -8.93
N LEU A 377 2.34 -15.55 -7.76
CA LEU A 377 3.47 -16.47 -7.58
C LEU A 377 3.07 -17.94 -7.74
N ARG A 378 1.78 -18.27 -7.60
CA ARG A 378 1.26 -19.60 -7.93
C ARG A 378 1.51 -20.01 -9.38
N TYR A 379 1.56 -19.06 -10.32
CA TYR A 379 1.76 -19.31 -11.75
C TYR A 379 3.13 -18.88 -12.26
N THR A 380 3.85 -18.06 -11.50
CA THR A 380 5.19 -17.60 -11.83
C THR A 380 6.05 -17.65 -10.58
N LYS A 381 6.48 -18.87 -10.23
CA LYS A 381 7.38 -19.08 -9.09
C LYS A 381 8.73 -18.42 -9.38
N LEU A 382 9.26 -17.78 -8.35
CA LEU A 382 10.60 -17.24 -8.35
C LEU A 382 11.58 -18.34 -7.95
N GLU A 383 12.80 -18.25 -8.47
CA GLU A 383 13.93 -18.99 -7.90
C GLU A 383 14.23 -18.35 -6.54
N THR A 384 14.09 -19.15 -5.49
CA THR A 384 14.42 -18.75 -4.11
C THR A 384 15.42 -19.76 -3.57
N PRO A 385 16.50 -19.33 -2.90
CA PRO A 385 17.28 -20.23 -2.07
C PRO A 385 16.31 -20.86 -1.07
N GLY A 386 16.25 -22.20 -1.02
CA GLY A 386 15.34 -22.89 -0.11
C GLY A 386 15.71 -22.62 1.35
N GLY A 387 14.77 -22.78 2.29
CA GLY A 387 15.03 -22.64 3.73
C GLY A 387 16.25 -23.45 4.23
N GLY A 388 16.55 -24.58 3.58
CA GLY A 388 17.75 -25.37 3.86
C GLY A 388 19.08 -24.82 3.33
N ALA A 389 19.08 -23.70 2.58
CA ALA A 389 20.29 -23.05 2.08
C ALA A 389 20.82 -21.94 3.01
N TYR A 390 20.06 -21.58 4.06
CA TYR A 390 20.44 -20.57 5.06
C TYR A 390 21.13 -21.19 6.30
N LEU A 391 21.30 -22.53 6.33
CA LEU A 391 22.12 -23.22 7.32
C LEU A 391 23.55 -23.42 6.78
N VAL A 392 24.41 -22.41 6.90
CA VAL A 392 25.89 -22.58 6.91
C VAL A 392 26.50 -21.71 8.00
#